data_AF-A0A453CMD2-F1
#
_entry.id   AF-A0A453CMD2-F1
#
_cell.length_a   1.000
_cell.length_b   1.000
_cell.length_c   1.000
_cell.angle_alpha   90.00
_cell.angle_beta   90.00
_cell.angle_gamma   90.00
#
_symmetry.space_group_name_H-M   'P 1'
#
loop_
_entity.id
_entity.type
_entity.pdbx_description
1 polymer ?
#
loop_
_entity_poly.entity_id
_entity_poly.type
_entity_poly.pdbx_seq_one_letter_code
_entity_poly.pdbx_strand_id
1 'polypeptide(L)'
;FGNVSLFKLDLGQRCLVDLPYCIPFAESYGSTANGGNGVDVAFVSPQPLAESNRLLIIFRDGVMTLWDIKASRVVFVSGRTTQQQSHQEEKNVTSSCWACSKGSKVAIGYDSGDIYLWAIPDIFSAENSSSSSNPNLPLQRLNLGYKLDKVPIISLRWVPSDGKSGRLYINGFSEHAYLYQVLILNEESESRIVKMVLPITEACQGMEFVTGLSDPNKQRQTVLVLLLKSGQICLYDDSEIERYLLQSQSRSPPTLPSHSFVKQPYGDSGINVAKFYTSDRTATANEACIDL
;
A
#
# COMPACT_ATOMS: atom_id res chain seq x y z
N PHE A 1 6.57 -11.93 -19.50
CA PHE A 1 5.65 -11.17 -18.64
C PHE A 1 5.63 -11.85 -17.28
N GLY A 2 5.66 -11.06 -16.19
CA GLY A 2 5.55 -11.58 -14.82
C GLY A 2 6.82 -12.10 -14.12
N ASN A 3 8.00 -12.04 -14.75
CA ASN A 3 9.27 -12.27 -14.03
C ASN A 3 9.62 -11.07 -13.16
N VAL A 4 10.26 -11.30 -12.02
CA VAL A 4 10.78 -10.23 -11.14
C VAL A 4 12.30 -10.27 -11.14
N SER A 5 12.94 -9.22 -11.67
CA SER A 5 14.40 -9.07 -11.69
C SER A 5 14.87 -8.07 -10.63
N LEU A 6 16.08 -8.27 -10.11
CA LEU A 6 16.69 -7.38 -9.15
C LEU A 6 17.69 -6.44 -9.85
N PHE A 7 17.50 -5.14 -9.68
CA PHE A 7 18.45 -4.12 -10.13
C PHE A 7 19.12 -3.43 -8.95
N LYS A 8 20.39 -3.06 -9.12
CA LYS A 8 21.15 -2.23 -8.19
C LYS A 8 21.32 -0.85 -8.79
N LEU A 9 21.04 0.20 -8.02
CA LEU A 9 21.46 1.55 -8.38
C LEU A 9 22.96 1.72 -8.09
N ASP A 10 23.77 1.88 -9.12
CA ASP A 10 25.17 2.26 -9.01
C ASP A 10 25.28 3.78 -8.96
N LEU A 11 25.57 4.32 -7.78
CA LEU A 11 25.69 5.77 -7.57
C LEU A 11 26.93 6.37 -8.27
N GLY A 12 28.00 5.58 -8.44
CA GLY A 12 29.22 6.03 -9.11
C GLY A 12 29.01 6.18 -10.61
N GLN A 13 28.30 5.23 -11.22
CA GLN A 13 27.98 5.24 -12.64
C GLN A 13 26.65 5.92 -12.98
N ARG A 14 25.85 6.27 -11.96
CA ARG A 14 24.48 6.82 -12.08
C ARG A 14 23.59 5.98 -12.98
N CYS A 15 23.69 4.66 -12.89
CA CYS A 15 22.94 3.73 -13.72
C CYS A 15 22.32 2.59 -12.88
N LEU A 16 21.34 1.91 -13.46
CA LEU A 16 20.81 0.67 -12.91
C LEU A 16 21.58 -0.50 -13.50
N VAL A 17 22.17 -1.31 -12.63
CA VAL A 17 22.90 -2.54 -12.97
C VAL A 17 22.01 -3.72 -12.68
N ASP A 18 21.77 -4.55 -13.70
CA ASP A 18 21.05 -5.81 -13.54
C ASP A 18 21.87 -6.78 -12.68
N LEU A 19 21.25 -7.34 -11.65
CA LEU A 19 21.87 -8.36 -10.81
C LEU A 19 21.41 -9.74 -11.29
N PRO A 20 22.25 -10.79 -11.14
CA PRO A 20 21.93 -12.14 -11.59
C PRO A 20 20.94 -12.84 -10.63
N TYR A 21 19.85 -12.17 -10.29
CA TYR A 21 18.77 -12.69 -9.47
C TYR A 21 17.44 -12.39 -10.14
N CYS A 22 16.73 -13.46 -10.51
CA CYS A 22 15.44 -13.40 -11.17
C CYS A 22 14.51 -14.41 -10.52
N ILE A 23 13.29 -13.98 -10.23
CA ILE A 23 12.20 -14.84 -9.79
C ILE A 23 11.37 -15.16 -11.04
N PRO A 24 11.40 -16.41 -11.54
CA PRO A 24 10.64 -16.78 -12.71
C PRO A 24 9.14 -16.72 -12.46
N PHE A 25 8.38 -16.29 -13.46
CA PHE A 25 6.92 -16.28 -13.41
C PHE A 25 6.37 -17.68 -13.12
N ALA A 26 6.90 -18.71 -13.78
CA ALA A 26 6.43 -20.09 -13.60
C ALA A 26 6.58 -20.59 -12.15
N GLU A 27 7.63 -20.15 -11.45
CA GLU A 27 7.91 -20.54 -10.06
C GLU A 27 7.12 -19.69 -9.06
N SER A 28 6.99 -18.38 -9.31
CA SER A 28 6.29 -17.47 -8.40
C SER A 28 4.77 -17.55 -8.56
N TYR A 29 4.28 -17.55 -9.79
CA TYR A 29 2.86 -17.71 -10.08
C TYR A 29 2.46 -19.19 -9.92
N GLY A 30 3.21 -20.15 -10.49
CA GLY A 30 2.88 -21.58 -10.49
C GLY A 30 2.22 -22.06 -11.80
N SER A 31 2.02 -23.37 -11.95
CA SER A 31 1.46 -23.97 -13.18
C SER A 31 -0.03 -23.61 -13.40
N THR A 32 -0.36 -23.19 -14.62
CA THR A 32 -1.74 -22.94 -15.07
C THR A 32 -2.22 -24.10 -15.94
N ALA A 33 -3.44 -24.59 -15.69
CA ALA A 33 -4.02 -25.68 -16.49
C ALA A 33 -4.35 -25.26 -17.93
N ASN A 34 -4.50 -23.96 -18.18
CA ASN A 34 -4.68 -23.37 -19.50
C ASN A 34 -3.47 -22.49 -19.78
N GLY A 35 -2.64 -22.89 -20.75
CA GLY A 35 -1.35 -22.26 -21.10
C GLY A 35 -1.30 -20.77 -20.78
N GLY A 36 -0.46 -20.43 -19.80
CA GLY A 36 -0.41 -19.12 -19.16
C GLY A 36 -0.24 -17.99 -20.17
N ASN A 37 -1.33 -17.30 -20.47
CA ASN A 37 -1.24 -15.95 -21.00
C ASN A 37 -0.71 -15.05 -19.88
N GLY A 38 0.27 -14.22 -20.22
CA GLY A 38 1.05 -13.39 -19.31
C GLY A 38 0.21 -12.50 -18.40
N VAL A 39 -0.02 -12.98 -17.17
CA VAL A 39 -0.50 -12.14 -16.08
C VAL A 39 0.68 -11.29 -15.59
N ASP A 40 0.50 -9.98 -15.62
CA ASP A 40 1.52 -9.04 -15.16
C ASP A 40 1.59 -9.01 -13.64
N VAL A 41 2.80 -8.79 -13.13
CA VAL A 41 3.01 -8.42 -11.73
C VAL A 41 2.48 -6.99 -11.55
N ALA A 42 1.49 -6.83 -10.67
CA ALA A 42 0.93 -5.53 -10.34
C ALA A 42 1.76 -4.84 -9.24
N PHE A 43 2.18 -5.59 -8.22
CA PHE A 43 2.94 -5.04 -7.10
C PHE A 43 4.00 -6.01 -6.58
N VAL A 44 5.11 -5.45 -6.14
CA VAL A 44 6.19 -6.15 -5.45
C VAL A 44 6.55 -5.34 -4.21
N SER A 45 6.58 -5.98 -3.04
CA SER A 45 6.96 -5.30 -1.80
C SER A 45 7.67 -6.22 -0.81
N PRO A 46 8.74 -5.76 -0.13
CA PRO A 46 9.37 -6.53 0.93
C PRO A 46 8.39 -6.71 2.09
N GLN A 47 8.40 -7.89 2.72
CA GLN A 47 7.63 -8.10 3.94
C GLN A 47 8.26 -7.30 5.10
N PRO A 48 7.49 -6.45 5.81
CA PRO A 48 7.95 -5.75 7.00
C PRO A 48 8.56 -6.71 8.01
N LEU A 49 9.59 -6.26 8.73
CA LEU A 49 10.38 -7.03 9.72
C LEU A 49 11.13 -8.26 9.17
N ALA A 50 10.97 -8.60 7.89
CA ALA A 50 11.61 -9.77 7.29
C ALA A 50 13.01 -9.49 6.75
N GLU A 51 13.75 -8.51 7.26
CA GLU A 51 15.15 -8.15 6.91
C GLU A 51 15.57 -8.44 5.45
N SER A 52 14.73 -8.09 4.47
CA SER A 52 14.97 -8.36 3.04
C SER A 52 15.08 -9.85 2.64
N ASN A 53 14.56 -10.78 3.45
CA ASN A 53 14.49 -12.22 3.17
C ASN A 53 13.20 -12.63 2.45
N ARG A 54 12.10 -11.89 2.61
CA ARG A 54 10.81 -12.24 2.02
C ARG A 54 10.22 -11.11 1.19
N LEU A 55 9.65 -11.48 0.06
CA LEU A 55 9.07 -10.59 -0.93
C LEU A 55 7.63 -11.00 -1.22
N LEU A 56 6.68 -10.09 -1.09
CA LEU A 56 5.31 -10.30 -1.54
C LEU A 56 5.20 -9.84 -2.99
N ILE A 57 4.78 -10.74 -3.87
CA ILE A 57 4.49 -10.52 -5.28
C ILE A 57 2.98 -10.62 -5.44
N ILE A 58 2.36 -9.59 -6.03
CA ILE A 58 0.93 -9.53 -6.28
C ILE A 58 0.72 -9.39 -7.78
N PHE A 59 -0.03 -10.31 -8.35
CA PHE A 59 -0.35 -10.35 -9.77
C PHE A 59 -1.63 -9.57 -10.07
N ARG A 60 -1.78 -9.15 -11.32
CA ARG A 60 -2.91 -8.31 -11.78
C ARG A 60 -4.27 -8.93 -11.51
N ASP A 61 -4.36 -10.25 -11.57
CA ASP A 61 -5.57 -11.05 -11.35
C ASP A 61 -5.90 -11.30 -9.86
N GLY A 62 -5.07 -10.80 -8.94
CA GLY A 62 -5.29 -10.98 -7.50
C GLY A 62 -4.57 -12.17 -6.88
N VAL A 63 -3.85 -12.99 -7.66
CA VAL A 63 -2.96 -14.00 -7.07
C VAL A 63 -1.83 -13.30 -6.31
N MET A 64 -1.51 -13.80 -5.12
CA MET A 64 -0.41 -13.32 -4.30
C MET A 64 0.54 -14.45 -3.96
N THR A 65 1.84 -14.18 -4.04
CA THR A 65 2.90 -15.11 -3.69
C THR A 65 3.86 -14.45 -2.72
N LEU A 66 4.09 -15.08 -1.57
CA LEU A 66 5.18 -14.74 -0.67
C LEU A 66 6.40 -15.59 -1.04
N TRP A 67 7.48 -14.94 -1.46
CA TRP A 67 8.70 -15.55 -1.93
C TRP A 67 9.82 -15.41 -0.89
N ASP A 68 10.54 -16.50 -0.60
CA ASP A 68 11.76 -16.46 0.19
C ASP A 68 12.96 -16.24 -0.74
N ILE A 69 13.64 -15.10 -0.55
CA ILE A 69 14.72 -14.66 -1.42
C ILE A 69 15.93 -15.59 -1.29
N LYS A 70 16.29 -16.01 -0.07
CA LYS A 70 17.48 -16.84 0.19
C LYS A 70 17.26 -18.29 -0.21
N ALA A 71 16.10 -18.84 0.12
CA ALA A 71 15.72 -20.21 -0.25
C ALA A 71 15.28 -20.31 -1.72
N SER A 72 15.08 -19.18 -2.41
CA SER A 72 14.65 -19.09 -3.80
C SER A 72 13.41 -19.94 -4.08
N ARG A 73 12.41 -19.84 -3.21
CA ARG A 73 11.17 -20.64 -3.29
C ARG A 73 9.96 -19.90 -2.76
N VAL A 74 8.80 -20.36 -3.17
CA VAL A 74 7.52 -19.92 -2.64
C VAL A 74 7.33 -20.39 -1.19
N VAL A 75 6.93 -19.47 -0.31
CA VAL A 75 6.54 -19.73 1.08
C VAL A 75 5.03 -19.87 1.21
N PHE A 76 4.29 -19.06 0.46
CA PHE A 76 2.83 -18.99 0.56
C PHE A 76 2.21 -18.46 -0.74
N VAL A 77 1.04 -18.98 -1.09
CA VAL A 77 0.23 -18.50 -2.22
C VAL A 77 -1.20 -18.30 -1.75
N SER A 78 -1.83 -17.21 -2.17
CA SER A 78 -3.26 -16.93 -1.92
C SER A 78 -3.89 -16.18 -3.10
N GLY A 79 -5.19 -15.92 -3.04
CA GLY A 79 -5.97 -15.31 -4.14
C GLY A 79 -6.35 -16.28 -5.26
N ARG A 80 -5.88 -17.54 -5.20
CA ARG A 80 -6.30 -18.62 -6.12
C ARG A 80 -7.62 -19.22 -5.69
N THR A 81 -8.73 -18.61 -6.07
CA THR A 81 -10.07 -19.17 -5.86
C THR A 81 -10.59 -19.80 -7.15
N THR A 82 -10.33 -21.10 -7.33
CA THR A 82 -10.92 -21.92 -8.41
C THR A 82 -12.46 -21.94 -8.39
N GLN A 83 -13.09 -21.60 -7.25
CA GLN A 83 -14.54 -21.52 -7.11
C GLN A 83 -15.15 -20.12 -7.29
N GLN A 84 -14.36 -19.04 -7.37
CA GLN A 84 -14.91 -17.69 -7.59
C GLN A 84 -15.04 -17.31 -9.07
N GLN A 85 -14.45 -18.10 -9.97
CA GLN A 85 -14.49 -17.86 -11.43
C GLN A 85 -15.88 -18.02 -12.06
N SER A 86 -16.86 -18.66 -11.42
CA SER A 86 -18.16 -18.89 -12.06
C SER A 86 -19.16 -17.73 -11.91
N HIS A 87 -18.97 -16.81 -10.96
CA HIS A 87 -19.97 -15.76 -10.66
C HIS A 87 -19.42 -14.39 -10.26
N GLN A 88 -18.11 -14.20 -10.11
CA GLN A 88 -17.55 -12.86 -9.87
C GLN A 88 -16.95 -12.29 -11.14
N GLU A 89 -17.27 -11.02 -11.43
CA GLU A 89 -16.59 -10.22 -12.44
C GLU A 89 -15.08 -10.31 -12.25
N GLU A 90 -14.35 -10.44 -13.36
CA GLU A 90 -12.90 -10.37 -13.37
C GLU A 90 -12.48 -8.98 -12.86
N LYS A 91 -11.74 -8.95 -11.74
CA LYS A 91 -11.29 -7.70 -11.10
C LYS A 91 -9.79 -7.61 -11.15
N ASN A 92 -9.29 -6.46 -11.56
CA ASN A 92 -7.86 -6.22 -11.59
C ASN A 92 -7.40 -5.52 -10.33
N VAL A 93 -6.27 -5.97 -9.81
CA VAL A 93 -5.55 -5.29 -8.73
C VAL A 93 -5.01 -3.96 -9.25
N THR A 94 -5.38 -2.88 -8.58
CA THR A 94 -4.99 -1.51 -8.95
C THR A 94 -4.15 -0.82 -7.88
N SER A 95 -4.20 -1.30 -6.63
CA SER A 95 -3.39 -0.77 -5.53
C SER A 95 -3.13 -1.83 -4.46
N SER A 96 -2.01 -1.70 -3.75
CA SER A 96 -1.73 -2.51 -2.56
C SER A 96 -0.86 -1.76 -1.56
N CYS A 97 -1.03 -2.09 -0.28
CA CYS A 97 -0.08 -1.70 0.76
C CYS A 97 -0.12 -2.70 1.93
N TRP A 98 0.99 -2.84 2.66
CA TRP A 98 0.97 -3.51 3.96
C TRP A 98 0.01 -2.77 4.89
N ALA A 99 -0.80 -3.50 5.65
CA ALA A 99 -1.81 -2.94 6.56
C ALA A 99 -1.50 -3.25 8.03
N CYS A 100 -0.23 -3.54 8.33
CA CYS A 100 0.32 -3.67 9.67
C CYS A 100 1.84 -3.54 9.63
N SER A 101 2.45 -3.17 10.76
CA SER A 101 3.91 -3.05 10.86
C SER A 101 4.61 -4.41 10.91
N LYS A 102 3.88 -5.48 11.28
CA LYS A 102 4.40 -6.85 11.42
C LYS A 102 4.50 -7.62 10.09
N GLY A 103 3.98 -7.07 8.99
CA GLY A 103 3.95 -7.76 7.70
C GLY A 103 3.03 -8.99 7.66
N SER A 104 2.05 -9.06 8.54
CA SER A 104 1.06 -10.14 8.63
C SER A 104 -0.28 -9.85 7.94
N LYS A 105 -0.47 -8.62 7.43
CA LYS A 105 -1.68 -8.20 6.71
C LYS A 105 -1.34 -7.29 5.53
N VAL A 106 -2.02 -7.50 4.41
CA VAL A 106 -1.95 -6.64 3.23
C VAL A 106 -3.35 -6.18 2.82
N ALA A 107 -3.49 -4.92 2.43
CA ALA A 107 -4.69 -4.37 1.81
C ALA A 107 -4.51 -4.35 0.29
N ILE A 108 -5.51 -4.83 -0.44
CA ILE A 108 -5.55 -4.84 -1.90
C ILE A 108 -6.79 -4.12 -2.39
N GLY A 109 -6.59 -3.11 -3.22
CA GLY A 109 -7.64 -2.37 -3.90
C GLY A 109 -7.77 -2.80 -5.36
N TYR A 110 -9.00 -2.81 -5.85
CA TYR A 110 -9.36 -3.27 -7.19
C TYR A 110 -9.98 -2.15 -8.03
N ASP A 111 -9.97 -2.35 -9.35
CA ASP A 111 -10.67 -1.52 -10.33
C ASP A 111 -12.19 -1.41 -10.08
N SER A 112 -12.78 -2.45 -9.50
CA SER A 112 -14.19 -2.47 -9.10
C SER A 112 -14.52 -1.62 -7.87
N GLY A 113 -13.55 -0.90 -7.30
CA GLY A 113 -13.69 -0.13 -6.05
C GLY A 113 -13.71 -0.98 -4.78
N ASP A 114 -13.47 -2.29 -4.89
CA ASP A 114 -13.39 -3.17 -3.72
C ASP A 114 -12.02 -3.09 -3.07
N ILE A 115 -12.01 -3.21 -1.74
CA ILE A 115 -10.77 -3.36 -0.96
C ILE A 115 -10.90 -4.58 -0.07
N TYR A 116 -9.88 -5.44 -0.11
CA TYR A 116 -9.79 -6.64 0.71
C TYR A 116 -8.53 -6.62 1.57
N LEU A 117 -8.70 -7.02 2.83
CA LEU A 117 -7.59 -7.33 3.72
C LEU A 117 -7.28 -8.82 3.64
N TRP A 118 -6.01 -9.16 3.51
CA TRP A 118 -5.51 -10.53 3.43
C TRP A 118 -4.52 -10.80 4.55
N ALA A 119 -4.56 -12.02 5.11
CA ALA A 119 -3.53 -12.50 6.02
C ALA A 119 -2.31 -12.97 5.25
N ILE A 120 -1.13 -12.57 5.71
CA ILE A 120 0.15 -13.05 5.22
C ILE A 120 0.86 -13.75 6.36
N PRO A 121 1.45 -14.95 6.15
CA PRO A 121 2.20 -15.63 7.19
C PRO A 121 3.35 -14.76 7.73
N ASP A 122 3.36 -14.57 9.05
CA ASP A 122 4.47 -13.93 9.76
C ASP A 122 5.72 -14.84 9.72
N ILE A 123 6.88 -14.24 9.87
CA ILE A 123 8.18 -14.91 10.09
C ILE A 123 8.09 -15.78 11.35
N PHE A 124 7.51 -15.26 12.43
CA PHE A 124 7.48 -15.93 13.74
C PHE A 124 6.45 -17.08 13.85
N SER A 125 5.47 -17.14 12.94
CA SER A 125 4.43 -18.17 12.95
C SER A 125 4.80 -19.44 12.15
N ALA A 126 5.94 -19.42 11.45
CA ALA A 126 6.32 -20.49 10.51
C ALA A 126 6.78 -21.79 11.19
N GLU A 127 7.11 -21.78 12.48
CA GLU A 127 7.65 -22.97 13.18
C GLU A 127 6.57 -23.87 13.82
N ASN A 128 5.34 -23.39 13.98
CA ASN A 128 4.29 -24.12 14.75
C ASN A 128 2.99 -24.44 13.97
N SER A 129 2.96 -24.29 12.65
CA SER A 129 1.75 -24.61 11.86
C SER A 129 2.02 -25.64 10.76
N SER A 130 2.39 -26.85 11.16
CA SER A 130 2.50 -28.01 10.27
C SER A 130 1.16 -28.63 9.85
N SER A 131 0.03 -27.90 9.89
CA SER A 131 -1.28 -28.37 9.41
C SER A 131 -2.44 -27.39 9.75
N SER A 132 -2.48 -26.19 9.19
CA SER A 132 -3.74 -25.45 9.18
C SER A 132 -3.93 -24.67 7.90
N SER A 133 -4.94 -25.10 7.16
CA SER A 133 -5.59 -24.40 6.06
C SER A 133 -5.81 -22.93 6.39
N ASN A 134 -4.90 -22.04 5.98
CA ASN A 134 -5.28 -20.66 5.77
C ASN A 134 -6.22 -20.68 4.57
N PRO A 135 -7.49 -20.27 4.71
CA PRO A 135 -8.38 -20.25 3.57
C PRO A 135 -7.78 -19.32 2.52
N ASN A 136 -7.86 -19.68 1.23
CA ASN A 136 -7.55 -18.82 0.08
C ASN A 136 -8.57 -17.66 -0.03
N LEU A 137 -9.02 -17.12 1.11
CA LEU A 137 -10.08 -16.13 1.24
C LEU A 137 -9.54 -14.90 1.97
N PRO A 138 -10.01 -13.71 1.61
CA PRO A 138 -9.66 -12.49 2.32
C PRO A 138 -10.20 -12.53 3.75
N LEU A 139 -9.46 -11.91 4.68
CA LEU A 139 -9.90 -11.71 6.07
C LEU A 139 -11.17 -10.87 6.14
N GLN A 140 -11.21 -9.80 5.34
CA GLN A 140 -12.30 -8.82 5.38
C GLN A 140 -12.39 -8.05 4.07
N ARG A 141 -13.61 -7.76 3.61
CA ARG A 141 -13.88 -6.72 2.60
C ARG A 141 -14.21 -5.42 3.32
N LEU A 142 -13.49 -4.35 3.01
CA LEU A 142 -13.74 -3.04 3.60
C LEU A 142 -14.92 -2.36 2.89
N ASN A 143 -15.88 -1.85 3.67
CA ASN A 143 -17.06 -1.18 3.14
C ASN A 143 -16.91 0.34 3.21
N LEU A 144 -16.68 0.97 2.05
CA LEU A 144 -16.52 2.43 1.92
C LEU A 144 -17.84 3.21 1.99
N GLY A 145 -18.99 2.51 1.93
CA GLY A 145 -20.35 3.08 1.95
C GLY A 145 -21.15 2.74 0.69
N TYR A 146 -22.47 2.67 0.84
CA TYR A 146 -23.41 2.18 -0.18
C TYR A 146 -23.78 3.18 -1.29
N LYS A 147 -23.33 4.45 -1.22
CA LYS A 147 -23.81 5.55 -2.07
C LYS A 147 -22.75 6.20 -2.97
N LEU A 148 -21.50 5.77 -2.90
CA LEU A 148 -20.48 6.24 -3.83
C LEU A 148 -20.50 5.31 -5.03
N ASP A 149 -20.51 5.89 -6.23
CA ASP A 149 -20.11 5.16 -7.43
C ASP A 149 -18.80 4.46 -7.12
N LYS A 150 -18.75 3.14 -7.34
CA LYS A 150 -17.55 2.35 -7.03
C LYS A 150 -16.44 2.78 -7.97
N VAL A 151 -15.66 3.75 -7.54
CA VAL A 151 -14.50 4.23 -8.26
C VAL A 151 -13.34 3.25 -8.10
N PRO A 152 -12.51 3.03 -9.13
CA PRO A 152 -11.26 2.29 -9.01
C PRO A 152 -10.40 2.78 -7.85
N ILE A 153 -9.82 1.86 -7.09
CA ILE A 153 -8.93 2.22 -5.98
C ILE A 153 -7.52 2.46 -6.53
N ILE A 154 -7.14 3.72 -6.68
CA ILE A 154 -5.91 4.15 -7.35
C ILE A 154 -4.69 4.00 -6.44
N SER A 155 -4.83 4.32 -5.16
CA SER A 155 -3.72 4.16 -4.21
C SER A 155 -4.19 3.91 -2.79
N LEU A 156 -3.47 3.02 -2.11
CA LEU A 156 -3.63 2.71 -0.70
C LEU A 156 -2.34 3.07 0.03
N ARG A 157 -2.46 3.60 1.24
CA ARG A 157 -1.31 3.85 2.11
C ARG A 157 -1.64 3.61 3.56
N TRP A 158 -0.79 2.83 4.20
CA TRP A 158 -0.87 2.56 5.63
C TRP A 158 0.05 3.48 6.41
N VAL A 159 -0.49 4.06 7.48
CA VAL A 159 0.27 4.84 8.46
C VAL A 159 0.09 4.17 9.82
N PRO A 160 1.16 3.65 10.44
CA PRO A 160 1.06 3.08 11.78
C PRO A 160 0.74 4.18 12.81
N SER A 161 -0.02 3.83 13.84
CA SER A 161 -0.24 4.67 15.03
C SER A 161 0.45 4.01 16.24
N ASP A 162 0.60 4.77 17.32
CA ASP A 162 1.21 4.30 18.56
C ASP A 162 0.33 3.22 19.22
N GLY A 163 0.57 1.95 18.88
CA GLY A 163 -0.14 0.80 19.47
C GLY A 163 -0.41 -0.35 18.49
N LYS A 164 -1.66 -0.85 18.50
CA LYS A 164 -2.16 -1.99 17.70
C LYS A 164 -3.13 -1.56 16.59
N SER A 165 -3.15 -0.29 16.22
CA SER A 165 -3.99 0.23 15.15
C SER A 165 -3.20 1.12 14.20
N GLY A 166 -3.78 1.40 13.05
CA GLY A 166 -3.23 2.37 12.11
C GLY A 166 -4.30 2.91 11.21
N ARG A 167 -3.89 3.86 10.38
CA ARG A 167 -4.74 4.54 9.41
C ARG A 167 -4.49 3.97 8.03
N LEU A 168 -5.55 3.52 7.38
CA LEU A 168 -5.54 3.20 5.95
C LEU A 168 -6.11 4.38 5.18
N TYR A 169 -5.24 5.05 4.44
CA TYR A 169 -5.58 6.10 3.49
C TYR A 169 -5.94 5.49 2.14
N ILE A 170 -7.08 5.91 1.60
CA ILE A 170 -7.71 5.34 0.42
C ILE A 170 -8.01 6.47 -0.54
N ASN A 171 -7.42 6.39 -1.72
CA ASN A 171 -7.68 7.29 -2.83
C ASN A 171 -8.20 6.48 -4.01
N GLY A 172 -9.37 6.86 -4.52
CA GLY A 172 -9.98 6.27 -5.69
C GLY A 172 -10.67 7.33 -6.53
N PHE A 173 -10.63 7.20 -7.84
CA PHE A 173 -11.35 8.11 -8.72
C PHE A 173 -11.58 7.48 -10.10
N SER A 174 -12.54 8.06 -10.81
CA SER A 174 -12.85 7.84 -12.22
C SER A 174 -13.03 9.21 -12.90
N GLU A 175 -13.43 9.22 -14.17
CA GLU A 175 -13.74 10.47 -14.87
C GLU A 175 -14.91 11.26 -14.24
N HIS A 176 -15.79 10.58 -13.50
CA HIS A 176 -17.05 11.17 -13.02
C HIS A 176 -17.16 11.25 -11.49
N ALA A 177 -16.31 10.54 -10.76
CA ALA A 177 -16.37 10.49 -9.31
C ALA A 177 -14.98 10.38 -8.72
N TYR A 178 -14.82 10.88 -7.50
CA TYR A 178 -13.57 10.77 -6.74
C TYR A 178 -13.89 10.48 -5.28
N LEU A 179 -12.93 9.87 -4.60
CA LEU A 179 -13.05 9.40 -3.25
C LEU A 179 -11.70 9.53 -2.56
N TYR A 180 -11.72 10.18 -1.39
CA TYR A 180 -10.60 10.13 -0.47
C TYR A 180 -11.12 9.83 0.93
N GLN A 181 -10.83 8.63 1.43
CA GLN A 181 -11.22 8.20 2.77
C GLN A 181 -10.02 7.80 3.60
N VAL A 182 -10.18 7.97 4.90
CA VAL A 182 -9.23 7.47 5.91
C VAL A 182 -9.99 6.55 6.85
N LEU A 183 -9.51 5.33 7.02
CA LEU A 183 -10.06 4.33 7.92
C LEU A 183 -9.10 4.09 9.08
N ILE A 184 -9.58 4.00 10.32
CA ILE A 184 -8.82 3.37 11.39
C ILE A 184 -9.07 1.86 11.33
N LEU A 185 -7.99 1.09 11.23
CA LEU A 185 -8.01 -0.36 11.33
C LEU A 185 -7.23 -0.80 12.57
N ASN A 186 -7.78 -1.74 13.31
CA ASN A 186 -7.12 -2.37 14.44
C ASN A 186 -6.51 -3.71 13.97
N GLU A 187 -5.28 -4.00 14.38
CA GLU A 187 -4.56 -5.22 14.01
C GLU A 187 -5.19 -6.47 14.65
N GLU A 188 -5.86 -6.36 15.79
CA GLU A 188 -6.27 -7.52 16.60
C GLU A 188 -7.78 -7.70 16.78
N SER A 189 -8.61 -6.74 16.35
CA SER A 189 -10.06 -6.83 16.54
C SER A 189 -10.85 -6.52 15.28
N GLU A 190 -11.92 -7.28 15.04
CA GLU A 190 -13.02 -6.96 14.12
C GLU A 190 -13.85 -5.78 14.62
N SER A 191 -13.19 -4.78 15.20
CA SER A 191 -13.83 -3.59 15.75
C SER A 191 -14.46 -2.76 14.64
N ARG A 192 -15.41 -1.92 15.03
CA ARG A 192 -16.12 -1.01 14.13
C ARG A 192 -15.11 -0.14 13.38
N ILE A 193 -15.08 -0.28 12.05
CA ILE A 193 -14.26 0.58 11.19
C ILE A 193 -14.80 2.01 11.30
N VAL A 194 -13.93 2.89 11.74
CA VAL A 194 -14.19 4.33 11.80
C VAL A 194 -13.65 4.95 10.53
N LYS A 195 -14.47 5.76 9.88
CA LYS A 195 -14.14 6.36 8.59
C LYS A 195 -14.31 7.86 8.59
N MET A 196 -13.42 8.53 7.88
CA MET A 196 -13.49 9.94 7.55
C MET A 196 -13.39 10.08 6.04
N VAL A 197 -14.21 10.95 5.46
CA VAL A 197 -14.04 11.41 4.07
C VAL A 197 -13.34 12.75 4.12
N LEU A 198 -12.22 12.91 3.42
CA LEU A 198 -11.59 14.22 3.30
C LEU A 198 -12.40 15.08 2.30
N PRO A 199 -12.68 16.35 2.62
CA PRO A 199 -13.48 17.23 1.76
C PRO A 199 -12.66 17.78 0.59
N ILE A 200 -12.09 16.89 -0.22
CA ILE A 200 -11.44 17.28 -1.48
C ILE A 200 -12.51 17.51 -2.56
N THR A 201 -12.23 18.41 -3.50
CA THR A 201 -13.19 18.84 -4.53
C THR A 201 -12.88 18.28 -5.92
N GLU A 202 -11.83 17.47 -6.04
CA GLU A 202 -11.37 16.89 -7.30
C GLU A 202 -10.56 15.62 -7.06
N ALA A 203 -10.22 14.90 -8.15
CA ALA A 203 -9.42 13.69 -8.08
C ALA A 203 -8.00 13.96 -7.55
N CYS A 204 -7.52 13.10 -6.66
CA CYS A 204 -6.16 13.12 -6.12
C CYS A 204 -5.26 12.24 -6.98
N GLN A 205 -4.32 12.85 -7.71
CA GLN A 205 -3.36 12.20 -8.59
C GLN A 205 -2.17 11.59 -7.85
N GLY A 206 -1.82 12.14 -6.69
CA GLY A 206 -0.68 11.69 -5.90
C GLY A 206 -0.90 11.88 -4.41
N MET A 207 -0.46 10.92 -3.62
CA MET A 207 -0.51 10.95 -2.16
C MET A 207 0.88 10.63 -1.62
N GLU A 208 1.44 11.52 -0.81
CA GLU A 208 2.73 11.34 -0.15
C GLU A 208 2.68 11.79 1.32
N PHE A 209 3.52 11.20 2.17
CA PHE A 209 3.63 11.57 3.58
C PHE A 209 5.02 12.16 3.78
N VAL A 210 5.05 13.41 4.20
CA VAL A 210 6.29 14.11 4.49
C VAL A 210 6.37 14.31 5.98
N THR A 211 7.37 13.67 6.58
CA THR A 211 7.63 13.82 8.00
C THR A 211 8.77 14.81 8.20
N GLY A 212 8.46 15.96 8.80
CA GLY A 212 9.47 16.99 9.07
C GLY A 212 10.55 16.49 10.04
N LEU A 213 11.81 16.83 9.75
CA LEU A 213 12.89 16.74 10.73
C LEU A 213 12.64 17.84 11.77
N SER A 214 11.93 17.49 12.84
CA SER A 214 11.61 18.41 13.92
C SER A 214 12.78 18.43 14.91
N ASP A 215 13.01 19.59 15.53
CA ASP A 215 13.85 19.76 16.72
C ASP A 215 13.52 18.63 17.74
N PRO A 216 14.49 17.96 18.42
CA PRO A 216 14.22 16.79 19.27
C PRO A 216 13.18 17.02 20.38
N ASN A 217 12.89 18.29 20.70
CA ASN A 217 11.93 18.72 21.71
C ASN A 217 10.51 18.94 21.18
N LYS A 218 10.28 18.87 19.86
CA LYS A 218 8.95 19.01 19.24
C LYS A 218 8.50 17.68 18.67
N GLN A 219 7.21 17.37 18.83
CA GLN A 219 6.64 16.18 18.20
C GLN A 219 6.86 16.23 16.70
N ARG A 220 7.24 15.07 16.14
CA ARG A 220 7.58 14.93 14.74
C ARG A 220 6.32 15.12 13.89
N GLN A 221 6.17 16.29 13.28
CA GLN A 221 4.99 16.60 12.48
C GLN A 221 5.02 15.81 11.18
N THR A 222 3.98 15.00 10.96
CA THR A 222 3.77 14.28 9.70
C THR A 222 2.65 14.97 8.93
N VAL A 223 2.95 15.35 7.70
CA VAL A 223 2.03 16.04 6.80
C VAL A 223 1.66 15.10 5.67
N LEU A 224 0.35 14.95 5.44
CA LEU A 224 -0.20 14.32 4.25
C LEU A 224 -0.19 15.36 3.12
N VAL A 225 0.50 15.03 2.03
CA VAL A 225 0.61 15.84 0.82
C VAL A 225 -0.21 15.19 -0.29
N LEU A 226 -1.17 15.94 -0.84
CA LEU A 226 -2.02 15.52 -1.93
C LEU A 226 -1.75 16.37 -3.18
N LEU A 227 -1.48 15.72 -4.31
CA LEU A 227 -1.45 16.34 -5.63
C LEU A 227 -2.83 16.18 -6.27
N LEU A 228 -3.51 17.28 -6.56
CA LEU A 228 -4.85 17.29 -7.14
C LEU A 228 -4.81 17.36 -8.68
N LYS A 229 -5.92 17.00 -9.36
CA LYS A 229 -6.05 17.02 -10.83
C LYS A 229 -5.73 18.40 -11.44
N SER A 230 -6.04 19.48 -10.73
CA SER A 230 -5.70 20.87 -11.08
C SER A 230 -4.20 21.19 -11.06
N GLY A 231 -3.35 20.29 -10.53
CA GLY A 231 -1.94 20.54 -10.25
C GLY A 231 -1.68 21.19 -8.89
N GLN A 232 -2.74 21.53 -8.14
CA GLN A 232 -2.59 22.09 -6.79
C GLN A 232 -2.09 21.04 -5.79
N ILE A 233 -1.26 21.50 -4.85
CA ILE A 233 -0.80 20.69 -3.72
C ILE A 233 -1.60 21.09 -2.47
N CYS A 234 -2.31 20.12 -1.90
CA CYS A 234 -3.09 20.27 -0.68
C CYS A 234 -2.39 19.53 0.47
N LEU A 235 -2.27 20.19 1.62
CA LEU A 235 -1.59 19.67 2.80
C LEU A 235 -2.60 19.48 3.94
N TYR A 236 -2.51 18.32 4.60
CA TYR A 236 -3.21 18.02 5.85
C TYR A 236 -2.20 17.64 6.93
N ASP A 237 -2.45 18.06 8.17
CA ASP A 237 -1.73 17.51 9.33
C ASP A 237 -2.30 16.12 9.68
N ASP A 238 -1.47 15.08 9.63
CA ASP A 238 -1.89 13.70 9.93
C ASP A 238 -2.36 13.55 11.39
N SER A 239 -1.81 14.34 12.31
CA SER A 239 -2.23 14.32 13.73
C SER A 239 -3.66 14.86 13.92
N GLU A 240 -4.07 15.83 13.10
CA GLU A 240 -5.46 16.33 13.11
C GLU A 240 -6.44 15.31 12.55
N ILE A 241 -6.05 14.58 11.49
CA ILE A 241 -6.84 13.48 10.93
C ILE A 241 -6.99 12.35 11.95
N GLU A 242 -5.91 11.95 12.62
CA GLU A 242 -5.93 10.96 13.70
C GLU A 242 -6.86 11.39 14.82
N ARG A 243 -6.71 12.63 15.32
CA ARG A 243 -7.56 13.18 16.37
C ARG A 243 -9.04 13.18 15.96
N TYR A 244 -9.37 13.56 14.73
CA TYR A 244 -10.75 13.52 14.22
C TYR A 244 -11.32 12.10 14.29
N LEU A 245 -10.60 11.12 13.78
CA LEU A 245 -11.04 9.73 13.73
C LEU A 245 -11.20 9.15 15.13
N LEU A 246 -10.29 9.42 16.06
CA LEU A 246 -10.41 8.99 17.46
C LEU A 246 -11.60 9.67 18.17
N GLN A 247 -11.81 10.97 17.95
CA GLN A 247 -12.94 11.70 18.54
C GLN A 247 -14.29 11.26 17.96
N SER A 248 -14.35 10.85 16.69
CA SER A 248 -15.59 10.34 16.08
C SER A 248 -16.10 9.03 16.70
N GLN A 249 -15.27 8.36 17.52
CA GLN A 249 -15.67 7.23 18.36
C GLN A 249 -16.36 7.68 19.65
N SER A 250 -16.23 8.96 20.02
CA SER A 250 -16.84 9.59 21.19
C SER A 250 -18.14 10.32 20.83
N ARG A 251 -18.87 10.82 21.84
CA ARG A 251 -20.18 11.47 21.65
C ARG A 251 -20.12 12.94 21.20
N SER A 252 -18.93 13.55 21.08
CA SER A 252 -18.79 14.96 20.67
C SER A 252 -18.61 15.08 19.15
N PRO A 253 -19.17 16.12 18.50
CA PRO A 253 -18.93 16.38 17.09
C PRO A 253 -17.45 16.76 16.88
N PRO A 254 -16.68 16.00 16.10
CA PRO A 254 -15.27 16.28 15.89
C PRO A 254 -15.08 17.48 14.95
N THR A 255 -14.07 18.30 15.22
CA THR A 255 -13.66 19.39 14.33
C THR A 255 -12.91 18.82 13.12
N LEU A 256 -13.36 19.18 11.91
CA LEU A 256 -12.69 18.77 10.68
C LEU A 256 -11.21 19.21 10.69
N PRO A 257 -10.29 18.35 10.24
CA PRO A 257 -8.89 18.71 10.03
C PRO A 257 -8.76 19.92 9.11
N SER A 258 -7.88 20.83 9.49
CA SER A 258 -7.50 21.97 8.66
C SER A 258 -6.69 21.48 7.47
N HIS A 259 -6.77 22.23 6.37
CA HIS A 259 -5.94 22.02 5.21
C HIS A 259 -5.45 23.33 4.64
N SER A 260 -4.32 23.28 3.95
CA SER A 260 -3.73 24.45 3.29
C SER A 260 -3.28 24.08 1.88
N PHE A 261 -3.27 25.08 0.99
CA PHE A 261 -2.79 24.92 -0.37
C PHE A 261 -1.40 25.55 -0.52
N VAL A 262 -0.49 24.84 -1.17
CA VAL A 262 0.86 25.34 -1.47
C VAL A 262 0.84 26.02 -2.82
N LYS A 263 1.39 27.24 -2.89
CA LYS A 263 1.73 27.86 -4.18
C LYS A 263 2.98 27.17 -4.72
N GLN A 264 2.86 26.45 -5.83
CA GLN A 264 4.02 25.87 -6.49
C GLN A 264 4.99 26.99 -6.89
N PRO A 265 6.29 26.88 -6.60
CA PRO A 265 7.28 27.79 -7.14
C PRO A 265 7.33 27.55 -8.65
N TYR A 266 6.75 28.45 -9.43
CA TYR A 266 6.82 28.38 -10.89
C TYR A 266 8.28 28.58 -11.33
N GLY A 267 8.93 27.49 -11.68
CA GLY A 267 10.13 27.41 -12.51
C GLY A 267 10.00 26.17 -13.40
N ASP A 268 10.64 26.18 -14.57
CA ASP A 268 10.64 25.05 -15.50
C ASP A 268 11.23 23.80 -14.82
N SER A 269 10.38 22.92 -14.27
CA SER A 269 10.85 21.77 -13.49
C SER A 269 10.77 20.48 -14.32
N GLY A 270 11.94 19.96 -14.73
CA GLY A 270 12.11 18.65 -15.39
C GLY A 270 12.06 17.47 -14.43
N ILE A 271 11.08 17.43 -13.53
CA ILE A 271 11.03 16.44 -12.45
C ILE A 271 10.58 15.09 -13.00
N ASN A 272 11.50 14.12 -13.04
CA ASN A 272 11.18 12.71 -13.25
C ASN A 272 11.05 12.02 -11.88
N VAL A 273 9.96 11.28 -11.64
CA VAL A 273 9.75 10.57 -10.37
C VAL A 273 10.21 9.11 -10.51
N ALA A 274 11.08 8.66 -9.62
CA ALA A 274 11.41 7.24 -9.42
C ALA A 274 11.17 6.87 -7.96
N LYS A 275 10.47 5.75 -7.71
CA LYS A 275 10.18 5.24 -6.36
C LYS A 275 11.24 4.22 -5.98
N PHE A 276 12.10 4.56 -5.04
CA PHE A 276 13.13 3.68 -4.50
C PHE A 276 12.68 3.08 -3.16
N TYR A 277 12.92 1.79 -2.97
CA TYR A 277 12.71 1.11 -1.70
C TYR A 277 14.06 0.97 -1.01
N THR A 278 14.28 1.70 0.10
CA THR A 278 15.49 1.57 0.92
C THR A 278 15.23 0.58 2.06
N SER A 279 16.16 -0.35 2.27
CA SER A 279 16.20 -1.15 3.50
C SER A 279 17.07 -0.39 4.50
N ASP A 280 16.49 0.00 5.65
CA ASP A 280 17.24 0.69 6.71
C ASP A 280 18.33 -0.24 7.25
N ARG A 281 19.57 0.00 6.83
CA ARG A 281 20.75 -0.36 7.62
C ARG A 281 21.19 0.88 8.35
N THR A 282 20.80 0.94 9.64
CA THR A 282 21.45 1.72 10.71
C THR A 282 22.26 2.94 10.27
N ALA A 283 21.68 4.12 10.48
CA ALA A 283 22.33 5.40 10.77
C ALA A 283 23.76 5.60 10.21
N THR A 284 23.87 6.32 9.10
CA THR A 284 24.80 7.45 8.99
C THR A 284 24.20 8.46 8.04
N ALA A 285 24.12 9.70 8.51
CA ALA A 285 23.63 10.84 7.77
C ALA A 285 24.29 10.90 6.39
N ASN A 286 23.49 11.01 5.35
CA ASN A 286 23.88 11.67 4.11
C ASN A 286 22.63 12.31 3.52
N GLU A 287 22.71 13.64 3.40
CA GLU A 287 21.80 14.44 2.59
C GLU A 287 21.73 13.82 1.18
N ALA A 288 20.52 13.53 0.73
CA ALA A 288 20.25 13.28 -0.67
C ALA A 288 19.13 14.24 -1.09
N CYS A 289 19.53 15.46 -1.44
CA CYS A 289 18.76 16.28 -2.35
C CYS A 289 18.95 15.65 -3.74
N ILE A 290 17.87 15.19 -4.35
CA ILE A 290 17.87 14.83 -5.77
C ILE A 290 17.04 15.90 -6.46
N ASP A 291 17.74 16.86 -7.05
CA ASP A 291 17.23 17.61 -8.18
C ASP A 291 17.37 16.73 -9.43
N LEU A 292 16.28 16.63 -10.19
CA LEU A 292 16.26 16.16 -11.58
C LEU A 292 15.90 17.34 -12.48
#